data_AF-M2ZHM8-F1
#
_entry.id   AF-M2ZHM8-F1
#
_cell.length_a   1.000
_cell.length_b   1.000
_cell.length_c   1.000
_cell.angle_alpha   90.00
_cell.angle_beta   90.00
_cell.angle_gamma   90.00
#
_symmetry.space_group_name_H-M   'P 1'
#
loop_
_entity.id
_entity.type
_entity.pdbx_description
1 polymer ?
#
loop_
_entity_poly.entity_id
_entity_poly.type
_entity_poly.pdbx_seq_one_letter_code
_entity_poly.pdbx_strand_id
1 'polypeptide(L)' 'MAQPSFDIDTPLAYHLAQRDILLRLDAGADAEHVRSQWKDTIDRIVDNRLDDGDAFVFVAVPEHGQDD' A
#
# COMPACT_ATOMS: atom_id res chain seq x y z
N MET A 1 1.70 -25.81 -15.29
CA MET A 1 0.59 -24.84 -15.43
C MET A 1 1.22 -23.46 -15.40
N ALA A 2 0.86 -22.56 -16.31
CA ALA A 2 1.41 -21.20 -16.30
C ALA A 2 0.82 -20.44 -15.10
N GLN A 3 1.67 -19.87 -14.24
CA GLN A 3 1.20 -18.94 -13.20
C GLN A 3 0.46 -17.78 -13.90
N PRO A 4 -0.70 -17.35 -13.39
CA PRO A 4 -1.34 -16.16 -13.91
C PRO A 4 -0.38 -14.98 -13.73
N SER A 5 -0.04 -14.29 -14.82
CA SER A 5 0.72 -13.04 -14.74
C SER A 5 -0.19 -11.99 -14.10
N PHE A 6 -0.01 -11.76 -12.80
CA PHE A 6 -0.67 -10.63 -12.13
C PHE A 6 0.04 -9.36 -12.55
N ASP A 7 -0.60 -8.64 -13.48
CA ASP A 7 -0.15 -7.31 -13.86
C ASP A 7 -0.53 -6.36 -12.72
N ILE A 8 0.48 -5.90 -11.98
CA ILE A 8 0.27 -4.87 -10.97
C ILE A 8 0.10 -3.55 -11.71
N ASP A 9 -1.09 -2.96 -11.60
CA ASP A 9 -1.33 -1.58 -12.03
C ASP A 9 -0.53 -0.62 -11.13
N THR A 10 0.75 -0.51 -11.48
CA THR A 10 1.76 0.29 -10.78
C THR A 10 1.34 1.78 -10.74
N PRO A 11 0.79 2.36 -11.82
CA PRO A 11 0.20 3.70 -11.77
C PRO A 11 -0.89 3.86 -10.70
N LEU A 12 -1.88 2.95 -10.65
CA LEU A 12 -2.96 3.04 -9.67
C LEU A 12 -2.44 2.87 -8.24
N ALA A 13 -1.56 1.90 -8.00
CA ALA A 13 -0.97 1.67 -6.68
C ALA A 13 -0.19 2.90 -6.19
N TYR A 14 0.57 3.54 -7.07
CA TYR A 14 1.29 4.77 -6.77
C TYR A 14 0.34 5.92 -6.37
N HIS A 15 -0.73 6.12 -7.15
CA HIS A 15 -1.70 7.18 -6.85
C HIS A 15 -2.45 6.96 -5.53
N LEU A 16 -2.81 5.72 -5.21
CA LEU A 16 -3.45 5.37 -3.94
C LEU A 16 -2.51 5.63 -2.76
N ALA A 17 -1.24 5.22 -2.87
CA ALA A 17 -0.23 5.48 -1.84
C ALA A 17 -0.01 6.99 -1.64
N GLN A 18 0.13 7.75 -2.74
CA GLN A 18 0.29 9.20 -2.68
C GLN A 18 -0.92 9.88 -2.00
N ARG A 19 -2.14 9.44 -2.33
CA ARG A 19 -3.36 9.99 -1.72
C ARG A 19 -3.41 9.75 -0.22
N ASP A 20 -3.13 8.53 0.26
CA ASP A 20 -3.12 8.22 1.69
C ASP A 20 -2.06 9.05 2.45
N ILE A 21 -0.84 9.16 1.90
CA ILE A 21 0.23 9.98 2.49
C ILE A 21 -0.24 11.42 2.67
N LEU A 22 -0.79 12.03 1.60
CA LEU A 22 -1.22 13.42 1.64
C LEU A 22 -2.37 13.65 2.63
N LEU A 23 -3.34 12.73 2.70
CA LEU A 23 -4.46 12.84 3.64
C LEU A 23 -3.99 12.77 5.10
N ARG A 24 -3.01 11.93 5.42
CA ARG A 24 -2.45 11.85 6.78
C ARG A 24 -1.68 13.11 7.16
N LEU A 25 -0.90 13.65 6.22
CA LEU A 25 -0.19 14.91 6.45
C LEU A 25 -1.15 16.09 6.63
N ASP A 26 -2.23 16.13 5.83
CA ASP A 26 -3.30 17.14 5.97
C ASP A 26 -4.02 17.05 7.33
N ALA A 27 -4.23 15.82 7.82
CA ALA A 27 -4.76 15.57 9.16
C ALA A 27 -3.77 15.90 10.31
N GLY A 28 -2.56 16.39 10.00
CA GLY A 28 -1.56 16.80 10.98
C GLY A 28 -0.69 15.66 11.52
N ALA A 29 -0.65 14.51 10.85
CA ALA A 29 0.26 13.44 11.23
C ALA A 29 1.72 13.86 11.05
N ASP A 30 2.60 13.37 11.94
CA ASP A 30 4.03 13.59 11.82
C ASP A 30 4.60 12.93 10.56
N ALA A 31 5.38 13.70 9.79
CA ALA A 31 5.88 13.26 8.50
C ALA A 31 6.86 12.07 8.61
N GLU A 32 7.69 12.03 9.65
CA GLU A 32 8.63 10.93 9.84
C GLU A 32 7.88 9.66 10.27
N HIS A 33 6.84 9.80 11.07
CA HIS A 33 5.96 8.69 11.43
C HIS A 33 5.24 8.11 10.21
N VAL A 34 4.63 8.95 9.36
CA VAL A 34 3.98 8.52 8.11
C VAL A 34 4.99 7.80 7.20
N ARG A 35 6.20 8.34 7.08
CA ARG A 35 7.29 7.74 6.30
C ARG A 35 7.69 6.36 6.84
N SER A 36 7.84 6.20 8.15
CA SER A 36 8.20 4.92 8.77
C SER A 36 7.13 3.85 8.50
N GLN A 37 5.84 4.19 8.69
CA GLN A 37 4.75 3.24 8.44
C GLN A 37 4.68 2.80 6.97
N TRP A 38 4.91 3.72 6.04
CA TRP A 38 4.94 3.40 4.62
C TRP A 38 6.13 2.54 4.23
N LYS A 39 7.29 2.76 4.86
CA LYS A 39 8.44 1.88 4.71
C LYS A 39 8.13 0.46 5.18
N ASP A 40 7.58 0.31 6.40
CA ASP A 40 7.22 -1.01 6.95
C ASP A 40 6.19 -1.74 6.07
N THR A 41 5.26 -0.99 5.48
CA THR A 41 4.26 -1.54 4.55
C THR A 41 4.91 -2.07 3.27
N ILE A 42 5.86 -1.34 2.69
CA ILE A 42 6.61 -1.76 1.50
C ILE A 42 7.47 -2.98 1.83
N ASP A 43 8.18 -2.97 2.96
CA ASP A 43 9.03 -4.09 3.39
C ASP A 43 8.18 -5.36 3.52
N ARG A 44 6.99 -5.30 4.14
CA ARG A 44 6.06 -6.44 4.22
C ARG A 44 5.56 -6.92 2.85
N ILE A 45 5.30 -6.01 1.90
CA ILE A 45 4.90 -6.37 0.54
C ILE A 45 6.02 -7.14 -0.16
N VAL A 46 7.26 -6.66 -0.02
CA VAL A 46 8.45 -7.28 -0.61
C VAL A 46 8.72 -8.63 0.04
N ASP A 47 8.71 -8.72 1.36
CA ASP A 47 8.95 -9.95 2.11
C ASP A 47 7.91 -11.03 1.75
N ASN A 48 6.62 -10.68 1.75
CA ASN A 48 5.57 -11.61 1.32
C ASN A 48 5.75 -12.08 -0.13
N ARG A 49 6.20 -11.21 -1.04
CA ARG A 49 6.48 -11.59 -2.43
C ARG A 49 7.67 -12.54 -2.53
N LEU A 50 8.71 -12.33 -1.72
CA LEU A 50 9.91 -13.16 -1.70
C LEU A 50 9.64 -14.53 -1.07
N ASP A 51 8.80 -14.59 -0.04
CA ASP A 51 8.48 -15.83 0.68
C ASP A 51 7.51 -16.73 -0.08
N ASP A 52 6.50 -16.18 -0.78
CA ASP A 52 5.43 -16.99 -1.37
C ASP A 52 5.56 -17.24 -2.88
N GLY A 53 6.48 -16.57 -3.60
CA GLY A 53 6.62 -16.71 -5.06
C GLY A 53 5.38 -16.34 -5.90
N ASP A 54 4.24 -16.05 -5.27
CA ASP A 54 2.93 -15.82 -5.90
C ASP A 54 1.94 -15.04 -4.99
N ALA A 55 2.39 -14.44 -3.88
CA ALA A 55 1.47 -13.79 -2.94
C ALA A 55 0.98 -12.42 -3.43
N PHE A 56 -0.31 -12.37 -3.73
CA PHE A 56 -1.10 -11.16 -3.89
C PHE A 56 -1.05 -10.29 -2.62
N VAL A 57 -0.53 -9.07 -2.75
CA VAL A 57 -0.80 -8.03 -1.75
C VAL A 57 -1.77 -7.01 -2.34
N PHE A 58 -3.05 -7.21 -2.06
CA PHE A 58 -4.03 -6.15 -2.23
C PHE A 58 -3.77 -5.11 -1.13
N VAL A 59 -3.27 -3.95 -1.51
CA VAL A 59 -3.31 -2.76 -0.67
C VAL A 59 -4.79 -2.37 -0.56
N ALA A 60 -5.48 -2.93 0.43
CA ALA A 60 -6.82 -2.48 0.77
C ALA A 60 -6.71 -1.01 1.16
N VAL A 61 -7.33 -0.14 0.36
CA VAL A 61 -7.51 1.26 0.69
C VAL A 61 -8.30 1.27 2.01
N PRO A 62 -7.79 1.86 3.11
CA PRO A 62 -8.56 1.94 4.33
C PRO A 62 -9.85 2.70 4.02
N GLU A 63 -10.99 2.04 4.26
CA GLU A 63 -12.30 2.65 4.12
C GLU A 63 -12.30 3.94 4.95
N HIS A 64 -12.31 5.08 4.25
CA HIS A 64 -12.61 6.34 4.91
C HIS A 64 -14.04 6.21 5.43
N GLY A 65 -14.18 6.36 6.75
CA GLY A 65 -15.44 6.24 7.46
C GLY A 65 -16.57 6.90 6.66
N GLN A 66 -17.55 6.08 6.30
CA GLN A 66 -18.89 6.58 6.10
C GLN A 66 -19.41 6.90 7.50
N ASP A 67 -19.28 8.16 7.91
CA ASP A 67 -20.16 8.73 8.92
C ASP A 67 -21.55 8.88 8.26
N ASP A 68 -22.50 8.07 8.71
CA ASP A 68 -23.94 8.32 8.67
C ASP A 68 -24.50 7.98 10.07
#